data_AF-A0A3D8PC00-F1
#
_entry.id   AF-A0A3D8PC00-F1
#
_cell.length_a   1.000
_cell.length_b   1.000
_cell.length_c   1.000
_cell.angle_alpha   90.00
_cell.angle_beta   90.00
_cell.angle_gamma   90.00
#
_symmetry.space_group_name_H-M   'P 1'
#
loop_
_entity.id
_entity.type
_entity.pdbx_description
1 polymer ?
#
loop_
_entity_poly.entity_id
_entity_poly.type
_entity_poly.pdbx_seq_one_letter_code
_entity_poly.pdbx_strand_id
1 'polypeptide(L)'
;MRLIFTAAALAAVPLASLAQDNDPVAQAIEARHGFYQMLAINMGTLSGMAKGDVAYDETTASRAAANIEALTRYDLPSLFIEGSSSADAQDSAARPGIWSDPDDFAAKFDGLRQAAADAPDAVKGGAENVGPAVQKLGGACKACHDDYREKS
;
A
#
# COMPACT_ATOMS: atom_id res chain seq x y z
N MET A 1 1.05 -3.54 -68.10
CA MET A 1 0.86 -4.27 -66.83
C MET A 1 1.72 -3.61 -65.78
N ARG A 2 1.11 -2.80 -64.91
CA ARG A 2 1.81 -1.95 -63.91
C ARG A 2 2.10 -2.80 -62.66
N LEU A 3 3.38 -3.05 -62.37
CA LEU A 3 3.82 -3.59 -61.09
C LEU A 3 4.22 -2.40 -60.20
N ILE A 4 3.30 -1.97 -59.35
CA ILE A 4 3.59 -0.99 -58.29
C ILE A 4 4.08 -1.79 -57.09
N PHE A 5 5.39 -1.78 -56.86
CA PHE A 5 5.99 -2.27 -55.62
C PHE A 5 5.87 -1.16 -54.57
N THR A 6 4.86 -1.25 -53.71
CA THR A 6 4.77 -0.42 -52.50
C THR A 6 5.69 -1.01 -51.44
N ALA A 7 6.89 -0.44 -51.30
CA ALA A 7 7.77 -0.72 -50.17
C ALA A 7 7.15 -0.10 -48.91
N ALA A 8 6.59 -0.93 -48.03
CA ALA A 8 6.17 -0.51 -46.70
C ALA A 8 7.42 -0.26 -45.84
N ALA A 9 7.75 1.02 -45.62
CA ALA A 9 8.75 1.40 -44.65
C ALA A 9 8.23 1.11 -43.24
N LEU A 10 8.71 0.04 -42.61
CA LEU A 10 8.57 -0.15 -41.17
C LEU A 10 9.41 0.93 -40.47
N ALA A 11 8.77 2.00 -40.01
CA ALA A 11 9.37 2.92 -39.07
C ALA A 11 9.54 2.18 -37.73
N ALA A 12 10.76 1.73 -37.45
CA ALA A 12 11.13 1.25 -36.13
C ALA A 12 11.06 2.43 -35.16
N VAL A 13 9.98 2.50 -34.38
CA VAL A 13 9.91 3.41 -33.23
C VAL A 13 10.94 2.88 -32.22
N PRO A 14 12.00 3.63 -31.87
CA PRO A 14 12.86 3.21 -30.78
C PRO A 14 12.00 3.20 -29.53
N LEU A 15 11.72 2.00 -29.02
CA LEU A 15 11.26 1.81 -27.66
C LEU A 15 12.35 2.41 -26.79
N ALA A 16 12.11 3.62 -26.26
CA ALA A 16 12.94 4.16 -25.22
C ALA A 16 12.91 3.13 -24.09
N SER A 17 14.03 2.44 -23.90
CA SER A 17 14.25 1.58 -22.75
C SER A 17 14.10 2.47 -21.52
N LEU A 18 12.98 2.35 -20.81
CA LEU A 18 12.90 2.83 -19.44
C LEU A 18 14.01 2.08 -18.70
N ALA A 19 15.04 2.79 -18.24
CA ALA A 19 16.04 2.20 -17.38
C ALA A 19 15.32 1.80 -16.09
N GLN A 20 14.94 0.52 -15.98
CA GLN A 20 14.53 -0.04 -14.70
C GLN A 20 15.77 -0.05 -13.83
N ASP A 21 15.72 0.66 -12.72
CA ASP A 21 16.78 0.58 -11.72
C ASP A 21 16.80 -0.86 -11.22
N ASN A 22 17.82 -1.62 -11.64
CA ASN A 22 17.88 -3.06 -11.43
C ASN A 22 18.30 -3.42 -10.01
N ASP A 23 18.45 -2.44 -9.10
CA ASP A 23 18.73 -2.67 -7.70
C ASP A 23 17.50 -3.30 -7.00
N PRO A 24 17.60 -4.54 -6.50
CA PRO A 24 16.51 -5.19 -5.80
C PRO A 24 16.10 -4.45 -4.52
N VAL A 25 17.03 -3.78 -3.84
CA VAL A 25 16.74 -3.03 -2.59
C VAL A 25 15.89 -1.80 -2.89
N ALA A 26 16.30 -0.98 -3.87
CA ALA A 26 15.52 0.17 -4.33
C ALA A 26 14.11 -0.24 -4.79
N GLN A 27 13.99 -1.31 -5.59
CA GLN A 27 12.68 -1.80 -6.07
C GLN A 27 11.79 -2.29 -4.92
N ALA A 28 12.36 -2.98 -3.93
CA ALA A 28 11.62 -3.40 -2.75
C ALA A 28 11.14 -2.20 -1.92
N ILE A 29 11.99 -1.19 -1.71
CA ILE A 29 11.62 0.07 -1.03
C ILE A 29 10.49 0.77 -1.77
N GLU A 30 10.59 0.94 -3.09
CA GLU A 30 9.57 1.57 -3.92
C GLU A 30 8.23 0.83 -3.83
N ALA A 31 8.26 -0.50 -3.93
CA ALA A 31 7.07 -1.33 -3.80
C ALA A 31 6.40 -1.18 -2.42
N ARG A 32 7.18 -1.12 -1.32
CA ARG A 32 6.66 -0.84 0.02
C ARG A 32 5.97 0.51 0.09
N HIS A 33 6.59 1.56 -0.47
CA HIS A 33 5.99 2.90 -0.48
C HIS A 33 4.69 2.94 -1.27
N GLY A 34 4.65 2.31 -2.46
CA GLY A 34 3.42 2.18 -3.24
C GLY A 34 2.31 1.46 -2.46
N PHE A 35 2.65 0.36 -1.79
CA PHE A 35 1.72 -0.38 -0.94
C PHE A 35 1.14 0.50 0.18
N TYR A 36 2.00 1.17 0.95
CA TYR A 36 1.56 2.03 2.05
C TYR A 36 0.80 3.27 1.55
N GLN A 37 1.14 3.80 0.37
CA GLN A 37 0.41 4.90 -0.25
C GLN A 37 -1.03 4.49 -0.60
N MET A 38 -1.24 3.28 -1.13
CA MET A 38 -2.58 2.77 -1.40
C MET A 38 -3.39 2.61 -0.11
N LEU A 39 -2.79 2.09 0.97
CA LEU A 39 -3.44 2.05 2.29
C LEU A 39 -3.80 3.46 2.79
N ALA A 40 -2.85 4.40 2.70
CA ALA A 40 -3.03 5.76 3.18
C ALA A 40 -4.15 6.51 2.45
N ILE A 41 -4.30 6.33 1.13
CA ILE A 41 -5.38 6.94 0.35
C ILE A 41 -6.74 6.46 0.85
N ASN A 42 -6.93 5.16 0.99
CA ASN A 42 -8.21 4.59 1.41
C ASN A 42 -8.52 4.93 2.89
N MET A 43 -7.51 4.87 3.76
CA MET A 43 -7.65 5.27 5.15
C MET A 43 -7.95 6.78 5.28
N GLY A 44 -7.36 7.59 4.41
CA GLY A 44 -7.62 9.02 4.28
C GLY A 44 -9.09 9.29 3.98
N THR A 45 -9.69 8.58 3.03
CA THR A 45 -11.12 8.67 2.72
C THR A 45 -11.99 8.37 3.95
N LEU A 46 -11.75 7.24 4.62
CA LEU A 46 -12.53 6.85 5.80
C LEU A 46 -12.36 7.85 6.95
N SER A 47 -11.12 8.27 7.23
CA SER A 47 -10.86 9.23 8.30
C SER A 47 -11.42 10.62 8.02
N GLY A 48 -11.44 11.06 6.76
CA GLY A 48 -12.10 12.31 6.35
C GLY A 48 -13.61 12.25 6.56
N MET A 49 -14.25 11.11 6.23
CA MET A 49 -15.67 10.89 6.53
C MET A 49 -15.96 10.87 8.03
N ALA A 50 -15.13 10.18 8.81
CA ALA A 50 -15.28 10.11 10.27
C ALA A 50 -15.13 11.48 10.96
N LYS A 51 -14.31 12.38 10.40
CA LYS A 51 -14.14 13.76 10.89
C LYS A 51 -15.20 14.74 10.39
N GLY A 52 -15.98 14.35 9.39
CA GLY A 52 -16.93 15.23 8.70
C GLY A 52 -16.30 16.15 7.65
N ASP A 53 -15.01 15.98 7.34
CA ASP A 53 -14.30 16.72 6.30
C ASP A 53 -14.75 16.29 4.89
N VAL A 54 -15.21 15.04 4.78
CA VAL A 54 -15.76 14.43 3.57
C VAL A 54 -17.18 13.96 3.89
N ALA A 55 -18.15 14.26 3.02
CA ALA A 55 -19.52 13.76 3.19
C ALA A 55 -19.56 12.23 3.14
N TYR A 56 -20.34 11.62 4.03
CA TYR A 56 -20.55 10.16 4.00
C TYR A 56 -21.22 9.74 2.70
N ASP A 57 -20.60 8.78 2.04
CA ASP A 57 -21.17 8.01 0.94
C ASP A 57 -20.88 6.54 1.21
N GLU A 58 -21.93 5.75 1.43
CA GLU A 58 -21.81 4.35 1.84
C GLU A 58 -21.00 3.52 0.84
N THR A 59 -21.22 3.76 -0.45
CA THR A 59 -20.52 3.04 -1.52
C THR A 59 -19.02 3.33 -1.47
N THR A 60 -18.65 4.59 -1.30
CA THR A 60 -17.26 5.01 -1.20
C THR A 60 -16.61 4.53 0.09
N ALA A 61 -17.30 4.59 1.23
CA ALA A 61 -16.80 4.07 2.50
C ALA A 61 -16.54 2.55 2.41
N SER A 62 -17.53 1.79 1.94
CA SER A 62 -17.43 0.33 1.79
C SER A 62 -16.29 -0.05 0.84
N ARG A 63 -16.14 0.67 -0.28
CA ARG A 63 -15.05 0.45 -1.24
C ARG A 63 -13.68 0.76 -0.65
N ALA A 64 -13.53 1.87 0.08
CA ALA A 64 -12.26 2.23 0.70
C ALA A 64 -11.83 1.17 1.74
N ALA A 65 -12.77 0.72 2.57
CA ALA A 65 -12.53 -0.35 3.51
C ALA A 65 -12.20 -1.69 2.82
N ALA A 66 -12.89 -2.04 1.74
CA ALA A 66 -12.62 -3.25 0.95
C ALA A 66 -11.24 -3.23 0.28
N ASN A 67 -10.80 -2.07 -0.20
CA ASN A 67 -9.44 -1.92 -0.74
C ASN A 67 -8.37 -2.15 0.34
N ILE A 68 -8.58 -1.63 1.56
CA ILE A 68 -7.68 -1.88 2.69
C ILE A 68 -7.64 -3.38 2.99
N GLU A 69 -8.79 -4.02 3.13
CA GLU A 69 -8.90 -5.46 3.36
C GLU A 69 -8.17 -6.26 2.26
N ALA A 70 -8.39 -5.93 0.98
CA ALA A 70 -7.73 -6.59 -0.14
C ALA A 70 -6.20 -6.46 -0.08
N LEU A 71 -5.67 -5.28 0.27
CA LEU A 71 -4.23 -5.05 0.42
C LEU A 71 -3.62 -5.91 1.54
N THR A 72 -4.37 -6.18 2.62
CA THR A 72 -3.87 -7.05 3.70
C THR A 72 -3.75 -8.52 3.32
N ARG A 73 -4.22 -8.92 2.13
CA ARG A 73 -4.04 -10.27 1.58
C ARG A 73 -2.74 -10.44 0.78
N TYR A 74 -2.07 -9.34 0.48
CA TYR A 74 -0.74 -9.36 -0.12
C TYR A 74 0.32 -9.69 0.94
N ASP A 75 1.35 -10.44 0.56
CA ASP A 75 2.48 -10.78 1.42
C ASP A 75 3.46 -9.60 1.51
N LEU A 76 3.05 -8.54 2.21
CA LEU A 76 3.87 -7.35 2.43
C LEU A 76 5.22 -7.66 3.11
N PRO A 77 5.31 -8.56 4.12
CA PRO A 77 6.58 -8.89 4.74
C PRO A 77 7.66 -9.37 3.77
N SER A 78 7.28 -10.02 2.66
CA SER A 78 8.25 -10.44 1.62
C SER A 78 9.03 -9.29 0.96
N LEU A 79 8.53 -8.05 1.03
CA LEU A 79 9.21 -6.85 0.50
C LEU A 79 10.29 -6.29 1.44
N PHE A 80 10.45 -6.83 2.65
CA PHE A 80 11.46 -6.40 3.62
C PHE A 80 12.74 -7.24 3.47
N ILE A 81 13.37 -7.14 2.31
CA ILE A 81 14.60 -7.89 2.00
C ILE A 81 15.81 -7.37 2.78
N GLU A 82 16.82 -8.22 2.94
CA GLU A 82 18.10 -7.88 3.58
C GLU A 82 18.71 -6.60 2.98
N GLY A 83 19.28 -5.74 3.82
CA GLY A 83 19.88 -4.47 3.39
C GLY A 83 18.88 -3.36 3.02
N SER A 84 17.57 -3.57 3.22
CA SER A 84 16.54 -2.55 2.97
C SER A 84 16.08 -1.79 4.22
N SER A 85 16.83 -1.89 5.33
CA SER A 85 16.56 -1.15 6.56
C SER A 85 16.93 0.33 6.42
N SER A 86 16.45 1.17 7.32
CA SER A 86 16.86 2.58 7.42
C SER A 86 18.34 2.77 7.79
N ALA A 87 18.98 1.73 8.34
CA ALA A 87 20.42 1.75 8.63
C ALA A 87 21.28 1.40 7.38
N ASP A 88 20.70 0.71 6.41
CA ASP A 88 21.43 0.12 5.28
C ASP A 88 21.10 0.77 3.92
N ALA A 89 19.88 1.30 3.78
CA ALA A 89 19.39 1.90 2.53
C ALA A 89 18.87 3.32 2.73
N GLN A 90 19.15 4.17 1.74
CA GLN A 90 18.54 5.49 1.65
C GLN A 90 17.04 5.37 1.38
N ASP A 91 16.29 6.39 1.79
CA ASP A 91 14.83 6.48 1.59
C ASP A 91 14.00 5.38 2.26
N SER A 92 14.59 4.55 3.14
CA SER A 92 13.85 3.58 3.95
C SER A 92 13.57 4.14 5.34
N ALA A 93 12.32 4.09 5.78
CA ALA A 93 11.93 4.34 7.17
C ALA A 93 11.75 3.03 7.99
N ALA A 94 12.13 1.89 7.42
CA ALA A 94 11.98 0.58 8.04
C ALA A 94 13.10 0.32 9.06
N ARG A 95 12.78 0.27 10.35
CA ARG A 95 13.79 0.09 11.39
C ARG A 95 14.44 -1.30 11.33
N PRO A 96 15.73 -1.44 11.73
CA PRO A 96 16.41 -2.73 11.81
C PRO A 96 15.71 -3.80 12.67
N GLY A 97 14.83 -3.37 13.59
CA GLY A 97 14.04 -4.27 14.43
C GLY A 97 13.20 -5.29 13.64
N ILE A 98 12.79 -4.97 12.41
CA ILE A 98 12.03 -5.89 11.55
C ILE A 98 12.82 -7.17 11.28
N TRP A 99 14.13 -7.06 11.03
CA TRP A 99 15.02 -8.21 10.80
C TRP A 99 15.43 -8.91 12.09
N SER A 100 15.36 -8.22 13.22
CA SER A 100 15.68 -8.78 14.54
C SER A 100 14.51 -9.58 15.12
N ASP A 101 13.27 -9.23 14.78
CA ASP A 101 12.04 -9.91 15.21
C ASP A 101 11.03 -9.99 14.05
N PRO A 102 11.29 -10.84 13.05
CA PRO A 102 10.44 -10.96 11.87
C PRO A 102 9.07 -11.57 12.18
N ASP A 103 8.98 -12.40 13.22
CA ASP A 103 7.74 -13.06 13.64
C ASP A 103 6.76 -12.04 14.24
N ASP A 104 7.22 -11.14 15.11
CA ASP A 104 6.39 -10.06 15.65
C ASP A 104 5.98 -9.06 14.56
N PHE A 105 6.88 -8.73 13.63
CA PHE A 105 6.54 -7.89 12.48
C PHE A 105 5.43 -8.52 11.61
N ALA A 106 5.56 -9.81 11.27
CA ALA A 106 4.54 -10.53 10.52
C ALA A 106 3.22 -10.63 11.30
N ALA A 107 3.28 -10.88 12.62
CA ALA A 107 2.11 -10.95 13.48
C ALA A 107 1.37 -9.59 13.55
N LYS A 108 2.09 -8.48 13.60
CA LYS A 108 1.48 -7.14 13.56
C LYS A 108 0.83 -6.82 12.22
N PHE A 109 1.42 -7.26 11.10
CA PHE A 109 0.77 -7.16 9.79
C PHE A 109 -0.50 -8.04 9.72
N ASP A 110 -0.46 -9.24 10.28
CA ASP A 110 -1.66 -10.09 10.43
C ASP A 110 -2.73 -9.42 11.30
N GLY A 111 -2.32 -8.68 12.33
CA GLY A 111 -3.22 -7.84 13.14
C GLY A 111 -3.97 -6.80 12.31
N LEU A 112 -3.34 -6.19 11.30
CA LEU A 112 -4.03 -5.31 10.34
C LEU A 112 -5.03 -6.09 9.47
N ARG A 113 -4.67 -7.28 9.00
CA ARG A 113 -5.58 -8.16 8.25
C ARG A 113 -6.83 -8.50 9.08
N GLN A 114 -6.66 -8.87 10.34
CA GLN A 114 -7.76 -9.13 11.26
C GLN A 114 -8.60 -7.88 11.55
N ALA A 115 -7.97 -6.71 11.66
CA ALA A 115 -8.67 -5.45 11.83
C ALA A 115 -9.56 -5.13 10.60
N ALA A 116 -9.05 -5.40 9.40
CA ALA A 116 -9.69 -5.07 8.13
C ALA A 116 -10.77 -6.05 7.67
N ALA A 117 -10.77 -7.30 8.15
CA ALA A 117 -11.66 -8.37 7.66
C ALA A 117 -13.14 -7.99 7.54
N ASP A 118 -13.69 -7.28 8.53
CA ASP A 118 -15.11 -6.85 8.54
C ASP A 118 -15.29 -5.35 8.26
N ALA A 119 -14.21 -4.64 7.96
CA ALA A 119 -14.26 -3.19 7.74
C ALA A 119 -15.25 -2.76 6.63
N PRO A 120 -15.40 -3.48 5.50
CA PRO A 120 -16.34 -3.09 4.44
C PRO A 120 -17.80 -3.09 4.88
N ASP A 121 -18.18 -4.01 5.77
CA ASP A 121 -19.53 -4.08 6.31
C ASP A 121 -19.69 -3.15 7.51
N ALA A 122 -18.65 -3.00 8.33
CA ALA A 122 -18.66 -2.16 9.52
C ALA A 122 -18.86 -0.66 9.24
N VAL A 123 -18.59 -0.19 8.02
CA VAL A 123 -18.76 1.22 7.65
C VAL A 123 -20.13 1.57 7.04
N LYS A 124 -21.01 0.57 6.84
CA LYS A 124 -22.34 0.77 6.24
C LYS A 124 -23.35 1.32 7.24
N GLY A 125 -24.47 1.84 6.76
CA GLY A 125 -25.62 2.18 7.58
C GLY A 125 -25.55 3.54 8.29
N GLY A 126 -24.51 4.34 8.04
CA GLY A 126 -24.43 5.70 8.55
C GLY A 126 -23.00 6.20 8.79
N ALA A 127 -22.84 7.53 8.83
CA ALA A 127 -21.55 8.19 9.05
C ALA A 127 -20.95 7.83 10.43
N GLU A 128 -21.80 7.59 11.43
CA GLU A 128 -21.45 7.21 12.79
C GLU A 128 -20.68 5.89 12.87
N ASN A 129 -20.85 5.01 11.88
CA ASN A 129 -20.19 3.69 11.83
C ASN A 129 -18.76 3.77 11.29
N VAL A 130 -18.42 4.83 10.56
CA VAL A 130 -17.07 5.01 9.99
C VAL A 130 -16.02 5.26 11.06
N GLY A 131 -16.36 6.03 12.11
CA GLY A 131 -15.44 6.37 13.21
C GLY A 131 -14.85 5.14 13.91
N PRO A 132 -15.69 4.20 14.41
CA PRO A 132 -15.22 2.96 15.01
C PRO A 132 -14.34 2.11 14.09
N ALA A 133 -14.67 2.02 12.79
CA ALA A 133 -13.86 1.29 11.82
C ALA A 133 -12.47 1.93 11.64
N VAL A 134 -12.42 3.26 11.54
CA VAL A 134 -11.15 4.02 11.46
C VAL A 134 -10.30 3.82 12.72
N GLN A 135 -10.92 3.80 13.91
CA GLN A 135 -10.20 3.55 15.16
C GLN A 135 -9.55 2.16 15.19
N LYS A 136 -10.32 1.13 14.79
CA LYS A 136 -9.82 -0.26 14.73
C LYS A 136 -8.65 -0.40 13.75
N LEU A 137 -8.82 0.09 12.53
CA LEU A 137 -7.78 0.07 11.50
C LEU A 137 -6.54 0.89 11.92
N GLY A 138 -6.77 2.11 12.41
CA GLY A 138 -5.71 3.03 12.82
C GLY A 138 -4.89 2.49 13.99
N GLY A 139 -5.54 1.79 14.93
CA GLY A 139 -4.87 1.07 16.00
C GLY A 139 -3.88 0.03 15.48
N ALA A 140 -4.26 -0.77 14.48
CA ALA A 140 -3.36 -1.75 13.87
C ALA A 140 -2.21 -1.09 13.09
N CYS A 141 -2.49 -0.02 12.34
CA CYS A 141 -1.44 0.78 11.68
C CYS A 141 -0.42 1.31 12.71
N LYS A 142 -0.92 1.84 13.83
CA LYS A 142 -0.08 2.41 14.90
C LYS A 142 0.77 1.33 15.58
N ALA A 143 0.20 0.18 15.88
CA ALA A 143 0.90 -0.92 16.54
C ALA A 143 2.17 -1.36 15.78
N CYS A 144 2.12 -1.40 14.45
CA CYS A 144 3.30 -1.69 13.64
C CYS A 144 4.25 -0.50 13.54
N HIS A 145 3.74 0.70 13.28
CA HIS A 145 4.59 1.88 13.08
C HIS A 145 5.33 2.34 14.34
N ASP A 146 4.77 2.14 15.53
CA ASP A 146 5.44 2.50 16.79
C ASP A 146 6.78 1.75 16.95
N ASP A 147 6.79 0.47 16.60
CA ASP A 147 7.93 -0.43 16.79
C ASP A 147 8.87 -0.39 15.58
N TYR A 148 8.32 -0.40 14.37
CA TYR A 148 9.07 -0.74 13.16
C TYR A 148 9.24 0.37 12.14
N ARG A 149 8.62 1.54 12.33
CA ARG A 149 8.80 2.69 11.44
C ARG A 149 9.53 3.82 12.16
N GLU A 150 10.50 4.42 11.48
CA GLU A 150 11.08 5.66 11.96
C GLU A 150 10.01 6.76 12.05
N LYS A 151 10.16 7.62 13.06
CA LYS A 151 9.30 8.78 13.20
C LYS A 151 9.86 9.85 12.27
N SER A 152 9.05 10.28 11.31
CA SER A 152 9.30 11.47 10.50
C SER A 152 8.67 12.72 11.12
#